data_AF-A0A966T6S7-F1
#
_entry.id   AF-A0A966T6S7-F1
#
_cell.length_a   1.000
_cell.length_b   1.000
_cell.length_c   1.000
_cell.angle_alpha   90.00
_cell.angle_beta   90.00
_cell.angle_gamma   90.00
#
_symmetry.space_group_name_H-M   'P 1'
#
loop_
_entity.id
_entity.type
_entity.pdbx_description
1 polymer ?
#
loop_
_entity_poly.entity_id
_entity_poly.type
_entity_poly.pdbx_seq_one_letter_code
_entity_poly.pdbx_strand_id
1 'polypeptide(L)'
;EIINGKTIQSGDAVIGLASSGAHSNGYSLIRKIISKEKADFSGPFDGKTLKDIVMEPTKLYVKSILKLKDTIQIKGMAHITGGGITENIPRILGEDLMAEIQSSSWPLPKLFQWLQEKGNIPKMELYRTFNCGIGMAIVIDQKDVAKAKQILKESNETVYEIGVIRQREANEHSTRVI
;
A
#
# COMPACT_ATOMS: atom_id res chain seq x y z
N GLU A 1 -22.03 8.16 -8.80
CA GLU A 1 -20.79 8.85 -9.19
C GLU A 1 -19.64 7.85 -9.38
N ILE A 2 -18.89 8.01 -10.46
CA ILE A 2 -17.73 7.17 -10.85
C ILE A 2 -16.45 7.91 -10.48
N ILE A 3 -15.55 7.27 -9.74
CA ILE A 3 -14.22 7.80 -9.42
C ILE A 3 -13.26 7.36 -10.55
N ASN A 4 -12.72 8.30 -11.31
CA ASN A 4 -11.93 8.02 -12.51
C ASN A 4 -10.55 8.73 -12.54
N GLY A 5 -10.12 9.34 -11.44
CA GLY A 5 -8.79 9.97 -11.32
C GLY A 5 -8.65 11.34 -11.98
N LYS A 6 -9.61 11.79 -12.79
CA LYS A 6 -9.48 13.05 -13.57
C LYS A 6 -9.40 14.33 -12.73
N THR A 7 -9.81 14.29 -11.47
CA THR A 7 -9.76 15.43 -10.55
C THR A 7 -8.52 15.43 -9.67
N ILE A 8 -7.64 14.44 -9.82
CA ILE A 8 -6.35 14.39 -9.15
C ILE A 8 -5.46 15.49 -9.72
N GLN A 9 -4.76 16.19 -8.84
CA GLN A 9 -3.84 17.27 -9.19
C GLN A 9 -2.62 17.27 -8.27
N SER A 10 -1.56 17.96 -8.70
CA SER A 10 -0.39 18.19 -7.85
C SER A 10 -0.79 18.87 -6.53
N GLY A 11 -0.24 18.39 -5.42
CA GLY A 11 -0.56 18.83 -4.07
C GLY A 11 -1.64 18.00 -3.37
N ASP A 12 -2.33 17.10 -4.08
CA ASP A 12 -3.25 16.15 -3.44
C ASP A 12 -2.49 15.15 -2.56
N ALA A 13 -3.09 14.80 -1.42
CA ALA A 13 -2.51 13.87 -0.48
C ALA A 13 -2.75 12.42 -0.92
N VAL A 14 -1.79 11.55 -0.60
CA VAL A 14 -1.94 10.10 -0.70
C VAL A 14 -2.01 9.51 0.70
N ILE A 15 -3.17 8.94 1.06
CA ILE A 15 -3.33 8.18 2.30
C ILE A 15 -3.31 6.68 2.00
N GLY A 16 -2.65 5.91 2.87
CA GLY A 16 -2.55 4.46 2.79
C GLY A 16 -3.32 3.78 3.91
N LEU A 17 -4.11 2.75 3.59
CA LEU A 17 -4.74 1.85 4.55
C LEU A 17 -3.86 0.62 4.76
N ALA A 18 -3.65 0.24 6.01
CA ALA A 18 -2.82 -0.91 6.34
C ALA A 18 -3.38 -2.21 5.73
N SER A 19 -2.51 -3.04 5.17
CA SER A 19 -2.79 -4.42 4.78
C SER A 19 -2.80 -5.33 6.02
N SER A 20 -3.45 -6.49 5.91
CA SER A 20 -3.36 -7.57 6.92
C SER A 20 -2.08 -8.41 6.78
N GLY A 21 -1.42 -8.38 5.62
CA GLY A 21 -0.24 -9.17 5.31
C GLY A 21 0.10 -9.03 3.83
N ALA A 22 0.65 -10.09 3.21
CA ALA A 22 0.92 -10.11 1.75
C ALA A 22 -0.36 -10.14 0.88
N HIS A 23 -1.53 -10.23 1.50
CA HIS A 23 -2.84 -10.39 0.82
C HIS A 23 -2.84 -11.61 -0.08
N SER A 24 -2.94 -11.43 -1.40
CA SER A 24 -3.01 -12.52 -2.38
C SER A 24 -1.92 -12.44 -3.45
N ASN A 25 -0.87 -11.63 -3.25
CA ASN A 25 0.18 -11.39 -4.24
C ASN A 25 1.58 -11.72 -3.69
N GLY A 26 2.51 -12.08 -4.58
CA GLY A 26 3.90 -12.38 -4.21
C GLY A 26 4.14 -13.77 -3.58
N TYR A 27 3.12 -14.64 -3.52
CA TYR A 27 3.23 -15.96 -2.87
C TYR A 27 4.20 -16.93 -3.55
N SER A 28 4.43 -16.80 -4.86
CA SER A 28 5.47 -17.57 -5.55
C SER A 28 6.86 -17.29 -4.97
N LEU A 29 7.14 -16.02 -4.65
CA LEU A 29 8.41 -15.60 -4.03
C LEU A 29 8.47 -15.99 -2.55
N ILE A 30 7.38 -15.79 -1.79
CA ILE A 30 7.27 -16.21 -0.39
C ILE A 30 7.57 -17.72 -0.26
N ARG A 31 6.90 -18.55 -1.07
CA ARG A 31 7.12 -20.00 -1.08
C ARG A 31 8.56 -20.37 -1.42
N LYS A 32 9.15 -19.69 -2.40
CA LYS A 32 10.56 -19.92 -2.80
C LYS A 32 11.53 -19.60 -1.66
N ILE A 33 11.32 -18.49 -0.95
CA ILE A 33 12.17 -18.09 0.19
C ILE A 33 12.03 -19.06 1.35
N ILE A 34 10.80 -19.40 1.77
CA ILE A 34 10.55 -20.38 2.84
C ILE A 34 11.25 -21.71 2.53
N SER A 35 11.12 -22.20 1.30
CA SER A 35 11.75 -23.45 0.88
C SER A 35 13.27 -23.39 0.85
N LYS A 36 13.86 -22.29 0.36
CA LYS A 36 15.31 -22.12 0.25
C LYS A 36 15.97 -22.02 1.63
N GLU A 37 15.37 -21.22 2.51
CA GLU A 37 15.89 -20.99 3.86
C GLU A 37 15.55 -22.12 4.84
N LYS A 38 14.78 -23.13 4.39
CA LYS A 38 14.24 -24.20 5.23
C LYS A 38 13.57 -23.64 6.49
N ALA A 39 12.84 -22.53 6.33
CA ALA A 39 12.22 -21.83 7.45
C ALA A 39 11.16 -22.71 8.11
N ASP A 40 11.14 -22.74 9.44
CA ASP A 40 10.08 -23.43 10.17
C ASP A 40 8.75 -22.69 9.99
N PHE A 41 7.92 -23.22 9.10
CA PHE A 41 6.65 -22.59 8.75
C PHE A 41 5.65 -22.60 9.92
N SER A 42 5.77 -23.55 10.85
CA SER A 42 4.93 -23.60 12.06
C SER A 42 5.60 -22.95 13.27
N GLY A 43 6.83 -22.47 13.10
CA GLY A 43 7.61 -21.84 14.15
C GLY A 43 7.11 -20.44 14.52
N PRO A 44 7.52 -19.94 15.70
CA PRO A 44 7.10 -18.63 16.20
C PRO A 44 7.63 -17.50 15.32
N PHE A 45 6.76 -16.55 14.99
CA PHE A 45 7.05 -15.35 14.21
C PHE A 45 6.10 -14.21 14.61
N ASP A 46 6.66 -13.10 15.10
CA ASP A 46 5.93 -11.88 15.45
C ASP A 46 4.67 -12.09 16.34
N GLY A 47 4.79 -12.93 17.37
CA GLY A 47 3.69 -13.23 18.29
C GLY A 47 2.65 -14.23 17.78
N LYS A 48 2.80 -14.74 16.55
CA LYS A 48 2.01 -15.85 15.97
C LYS A 48 2.96 -16.92 15.41
N THR A 49 2.48 -17.82 14.55
CA THR A 49 3.36 -18.65 13.70
C THR A 49 3.62 -17.98 12.34
N LEU A 50 4.72 -18.35 11.66
CA LEU A 50 4.98 -17.86 10.30
C LEU A 50 3.83 -18.21 9.34
N LYS A 51 3.25 -19.41 9.50
CA LYS A 51 2.07 -19.87 8.77
C LYS A 51 0.89 -18.93 8.96
N ASP A 52 0.56 -18.55 10.19
CA ASP A 52 -0.60 -17.69 10.45
C ASP A 52 -0.42 -16.32 9.78
N ILE A 53 0.78 -15.76 9.84
CA ILE A 53 1.10 -14.46 9.22
C ILE A 53 1.06 -14.54 7.70
N VAL A 54 1.62 -15.61 7.11
CA VAL A 54 1.63 -15.81 5.65
C VAL A 54 0.25 -16.13 5.10
N MET A 55 -0.60 -16.82 5.87
CA MET A 55 -1.94 -17.23 5.45
C MET A 55 -3.04 -16.25 5.89
N GLU A 56 -2.67 -15.12 6.50
CA GLU A 56 -3.62 -14.10 6.95
C GLU A 56 -4.49 -13.61 5.77
N PRO A 57 -5.83 -13.71 5.87
CA PRO A 57 -6.72 -13.35 4.77
C PRO A 57 -6.59 -11.90 4.33
N THR A 58 -6.86 -11.64 3.05
CA THR A 58 -6.89 -10.27 2.51
C THR A 58 -7.93 -9.41 3.23
N LYS A 59 -7.49 -8.26 3.72
CA LYS A 59 -8.37 -7.27 4.35
C LYS A 59 -9.36 -6.69 3.33
N LEU A 60 -10.63 -6.55 3.73
CA LEU A 60 -11.68 -5.94 2.92
C LEU A 60 -11.91 -4.49 3.36
N TYR A 61 -11.78 -3.56 2.41
CA TYR A 61 -11.93 -2.11 2.67
C TYR A 61 -13.31 -1.55 2.29
N VAL A 62 -14.24 -2.38 1.82
CA VAL A 62 -15.50 -1.90 1.21
C VAL A 62 -16.31 -1.00 2.15
N LYS A 63 -16.50 -1.42 3.40
CA LYS A 63 -17.33 -0.67 4.36
C LYS A 63 -16.71 0.68 4.75
N SER A 64 -15.40 0.70 5.01
CA SER A 64 -14.67 1.91 5.39
C SER A 64 -14.58 2.91 4.23
N ILE A 65 -14.37 2.42 3.01
CA ILE A 65 -14.34 3.26 1.80
C ILE A 65 -15.73 3.85 1.49
N LEU A 66 -16.80 3.08 1.62
CA LEU A 66 -18.16 3.60 1.42
C LEU A 66 -18.48 4.72 2.43
N LYS A 67 -18.18 4.52 3.71
CA LYS A 67 -18.37 5.56 4.74
C LYS A 67 -17.54 6.81 4.47
N LEU A 68 -16.31 6.65 3.99
CA LEU A 68 -15.44 7.77 3.62
C LEU A 68 -16.04 8.58 2.46
N LYS A 69 -16.51 7.88 1.42
CA LYS A 69 -17.07 8.48 0.20
C LYS A 69 -18.30 9.35 0.48
N ASP A 70 -19.11 9.00 1.48
CA ASP A 70 -20.30 9.78 1.85
C ASP A 70 -19.96 11.16 2.45
N THR A 71 -18.69 11.38 2.82
CA THR A 71 -18.27 12.57 3.58
C THR A 71 -17.14 13.37 2.92
N ILE A 72 -16.32 12.73 2.09
CA ILE A 72 -15.14 13.31 1.45
C ILE A 72 -15.12 12.91 -0.01
N GLN A 73 -14.76 13.87 -0.88
CA GLN A 73 -14.56 13.58 -2.30
C GLN A 73 -13.26 12.79 -2.48
N ILE A 74 -13.41 11.50 -2.78
CA ILE A 74 -12.28 10.64 -3.16
C ILE A 74 -11.95 10.90 -4.63
N LYS A 75 -10.73 11.36 -4.91
CA LYS A 75 -10.29 11.69 -6.28
C LYS A 75 -9.75 10.46 -7.02
N GLY A 76 -9.13 9.53 -6.29
CA GLY A 76 -8.66 8.26 -6.83
C GLY A 76 -8.42 7.22 -5.76
N MET A 77 -8.43 5.93 -6.15
CA MET A 77 -8.12 4.81 -5.27
C MET A 77 -7.36 3.72 -6.03
N ALA A 78 -6.26 3.26 -5.45
CA ALA A 78 -5.48 2.15 -5.97
C ALA A 78 -5.47 1.00 -4.96
N HIS A 79 -6.03 -0.14 -5.35
CA HIS A 79 -5.88 -1.40 -4.61
C HIS A 79 -4.48 -1.95 -4.88
N ILE A 80 -3.67 -2.12 -3.83
CA ILE A 80 -2.28 -2.54 -3.96
C ILE A 80 -2.22 -4.06 -4.10
N THR A 81 -1.93 -4.52 -5.32
CA THR A 81 -1.94 -5.94 -5.70
C THR A 81 -0.62 -6.34 -6.35
N GLY A 82 -0.63 -7.15 -7.41
CA GLY A 82 0.58 -7.47 -8.19
C GLY A 82 1.20 -6.19 -8.76
N GLY A 83 2.53 -6.10 -8.69
CA GLY A 83 3.25 -4.85 -9.00
C GLY A 83 3.42 -3.92 -7.78
N GLY A 84 2.87 -4.28 -6.62
CA GLY A 84 3.09 -3.57 -5.36
C GLY A 84 2.66 -2.09 -5.40
N ILE A 85 3.28 -1.27 -4.55
CA ILE A 85 2.93 0.15 -4.43
C ILE A 85 3.23 0.90 -5.73
N THR A 86 4.38 0.64 -6.35
CA THR A 86 4.90 1.45 -7.46
C THR A 86 4.16 1.26 -8.77
N GLU A 87 3.53 0.11 -9.00
CA GLU A 87 2.81 -0.16 -10.26
C GLU A 87 1.28 0.03 -10.13
N ASN A 88 0.74 0.09 -8.92
CA ASN A 88 -0.70 0.21 -8.71
C ASN A 88 -1.14 1.68 -8.58
N ILE A 89 -0.39 2.54 -7.89
CA ILE A 89 -0.75 3.96 -7.74
C ILE A 89 -0.76 4.71 -9.09
N PRO A 90 0.18 4.52 -10.03
CA PRO A 90 0.15 5.22 -11.31
C PRO A 90 -1.10 4.99 -12.16
N ARG A 91 -1.81 3.87 -11.96
CA ARG A 91 -2.99 3.49 -12.77
C ARG A 91 -4.17 4.44 -12.60
N ILE A 92 -4.15 5.28 -11.57
CA ILE A 92 -5.19 6.29 -11.31
C ILE A 92 -4.76 7.72 -11.65
N LEU A 93 -3.50 7.92 -12.07
CA LEU A 93 -2.93 9.25 -12.31
C LEU A 93 -3.00 9.64 -13.79
N GLY A 94 -3.04 10.95 -14.05
CA GLY A 94 -2.77 11.51 -15.38
C GLY A 94 -1.30 11.33 -15.78
N GLU A 95 -1.02 11.43 -17.08
CA GLU A 95 0.34 11.21 -17.62
C GLU A 95 1.38 12.23 -17.11
N ASP A 96 0.91 13.43 -16.75
CA ASP A 96 1.64 14.59 -16.22
C ASP A 96 1.83 14.55 -14.70
N LEU A 97 1.30 13.53 -14.02
CA LEU A 97 1.36 13.41 -12.57
C LEU A 97 2.17 12.20 -12.11
N MET A 98 2.73 12.31 -10.91
CA MET A 98 3.40 11.21 -10.23
C MET A 98 3.05 11.18 -8.74
N ALA A 99 3.19 10.01 -8.12
CA ALA A 99 3.08 9.86 -6.67
C ALA A 99 4.46 9.81 -6.01
N GLU A 100 4.73 10.74 -5.10
CA GLU A 100 5.92 10.71 -4.25
C GLU A 100 5.54 10.08 -2.91
N ILE A 101 6.07 8.89 -2.64
CA ILE A 101 5.72 8.06 -1.49
C ILE A 101 6.86 8.04 -0.49
N GLN A 102 6.60 8.49 0.73
CA GLN A 102 7.56 8.52 1.83
C GLN A 102 7.59 7.18 2.57
N SER A 103 8.55 6.31 2.27
CA SER A 103 8.63 4.95 2.84
C SER A 103 8.81 4.90 4.36
N SER A 104 9.28 5.98 4.97
CA SER A 104 9.39 6.11 6.43
C SER A 104 8.11 6.55 7.14
N SER A 105 7.04 6.87 6.39
CA SER A 105 5.77 7.35 6.96
C SER A 105 4.88 6.24 7.54
N TRP A 106 5.22 4.97 7.30
CA TRP A 106 4.62 3.82 7.96
C TRP A 106 5.70 2.78 8.31
N PRO A 107 5.47 1.94 9.34
CA PRO A 107 6.40 0.87 9.66
C PRO A 107 6.30 -0.24 8.61
N LEU A 108 7.43 -0.68 8.06
CA LEU A 108 7.46 -1.87 7.21
C LEU A 108 7.14 -3.10 8.08
N PRO A 109 6.07 -3.88 7.81
CA PRO A 109 5.73 -5.04 8.65
C PRO A 109 6.83 -6.11 8.67
N LYS A 110 6.95 -6.84 9.79
CA LYS A 110 8.04 -7.82 10.00
C LYS A 110 8.13 -8.91 8.94
N LEU A 111 6.99 -9.33 8.38
CA LEU A 111 6.96 -10.28 7.25
C LEU A 111 7.79 -9.76 6.07
N PHE A 112 7.64 -8.50 5.70
CA PHE A 112 8.34 -7.93 4.55
C PHE A 112 9.81 -7.63 4.86
N GLN A 113 10.13 -7.25 6.10
CA GLN A 113 11.53 -7.15 6.55
C GLN A 113 12.22 -8.52 6.44
N TRP A 114 11.57 -9.58 6.92
CA TRP A 114 12.07 -10.95 6.85
C TRP A 114 12.23 -11.43 5.40
N LEU A 115 11.23 -11.20 4.54
CA LEU A 115 11.30 -11.54 3.11
C LEU A 115 12.44 -10.78 2.41
N GLN A 116 12.63 -9.50 2.75
CA GLN A 116 13.70 -8.69 2.19
C GLN A 116 15.07 -9.26 2.57
N GLU A 117 15.30 -9.53 3.85
CA GLU A 117 16.55 -10.07 4.38
C GLU A 117 16.84 -11.45 3.80
N LYS A 118 15.89 -12.39 3.95
CA LYS A 118 16.07 -13.79 3.54
C LYS A 118 16.07 -13.99 2.04
N GLY A 119 15.33 -13.16 1.30
CA GLY A 119 15.32 -13.17 -0.15
C GLY A 119 16.47 -12.41 -0.80
N ASN A 120 17.26 -11.65 -0.02
CA ASN A 120 18.21 -10.66 -0.52
C ASN A 120 17.56 -9.74 -1.58
N ILE A 121 16.37 -9.23 -1.27
CA ILE A 121 15.54 -8.45 -2.20
C ILE A 121 15.94 -6.97 -2.09
N PRO A 122 16.32 -6.29 -3.20
CA PRO A 122 16.51 -4.85 -3.19
C PRO A 122 15.25 -4.11 -2.72
N LYS A 123 15.41 -3.02 -1.95
CA LYS A 123 14.28 -2.27 -1.37
C LYS A 123 13.22 -1.88 -2.42
N MET A 124 13.65 -1.38 -3.58
CA MET A 124 12.73 -0.99 -4.66
C MET A 124 11.98 -2.19 -5.27
N GLU A 125 12.64 -3.34 -5.37
CA GLU A 125 12.01 -4.56 -5.89
C GLU A 125 10.95 -5.10 -4.91
N LEU A 126 11.19 -4.93 -3.60
CA LEU A 126 10.21 -5.26 -2.57
C LEU A 126 8.90 -4.46 -2.78
N TYR A 127 9.01 -3.14 -3.01
CA TYR A 127 7.85 -2.26 -3.28
C TYR A 127 7.19 -2.48 -4.64
N ARG A 128 7.91 -3.08 -5.60
CA ARG A 128 7.36 -3.54 -6.90
C ARG A 128 6.70 -4.92 -6.83
N THR A 129 6.98 -5.69 -5.79
CA THR A 129 6.45 -7.06 -5.67
C THR A 129 5.31 -7.14 -4.68
N PHE A 130 5.47 -6.49 -3.53
CA PHE A 130 4.57 -6.59 -2.39
C PHE A 130 3.88 -5.27 -2.08
N ASN A 131 2.80 -5.37 -1.32
CA ASN A 131 2.07 -4.22 -0.81
C ASN A 131 2.82 -3.49 0.34
N CYS A 132 3.84 -4.13 0.92
CA CYS A 132 4.69 -3.60 1.98
C CYS A 132 3.96 -2.99 3.18
N GLY A 133 2.76 -3.49 3.51
CA GLY A 133 1.96 -2.99 4.62
C GLY A 133 0.83 -2.05 4.20
N ILE A 134 0.74 -1.63 2.93
CA ILE A 134 -0.32 -0.76 2.41
C ILE A 134 -1.21 -1.54 1.46
N GLY A 135 -2.45 -1.85 1.85
CA GLY A 135 -3.37 -2.59 0.99
C GLY A 135 -4.19 -1.71 0.06
N MET A 136 -4.44 -0.45 0.43
CA MET A 136 -5.20 0.51 -0.38
C MET A 136 -4.55 1.88 -0.29
N ALA A 137 -4.36 2.55 -1.42
CA ALA A 137 -3.99 3.96 -1.47
C ALA A 137 -5.18 4.79 -1.95
N ILE A 138 -5.41 5.95 -1.34
CA ILE A 138 -6.53 6.84 -1.63
C ILE A 138 -5.95 8.25 -1.85
N VAL A 139 -6.36 8.89 -2.94
CA VAL A 139 -5.97 10.26 -3.27
C VAL A 139 -7.12 11.20 -2.96
N ILE A 140 -6.85 12.22 -2.15
CA ILE A 140 -7.80 13.23 -1.67
C ILE A 140 -7.15 14.61 -1.64
N ASP A 141 -7.97 15.66 -1.53
CA ASP A 141 -7.45 17.01 -1.29
C ASP A 141 -6.71 17.07 0.06
N GLN A 142 -5.58 17.78 0.10
CA GLN A 142 -4.76 17.93 1.31
C GLN A 142 -5.58 18.45 2.50
N LYS A 143 -6.57 19.32 2.27
CA LYS A 143 -7.43 19.87 3.35
C LYS A 143 -8.30 18.81 4.03
N ASP A 144 -8.60 17.71 3.33
CA ASP A 144 -9.52 16.67 3.80
C ASP A 144 -8.82 15.55 4.58
N VAL A 145 -7.48 15.54 4.62
CA VAL A 145 -6.66 14.48 5.22
C VAL A 145 -7.02 14.21 6.69
N ALA A 146 -7.16 15.25 7.50
CA ALA A 146 -7.48 15.09 8.93
C ALA A 146 -8.83 14.40 9.13
N LYS A 147 -9.85 14.84 8.39
CA LYS A 147 -11.21 14.30 8.43
C LYS A 147 -11.24 12.86 7.90
N ALA A 148 -10.52 12.57 6.81
CA ALA A 148 -10.42 11.24 6.25
C ALA A 148 -9.81 10.25 7.25
N LYS A 149 -8.68 10.62 7.87
CA LYS A 149 -8.01 9.80 8.89
C LYS A 149 -8.94 9.52 10.07
N GLN A 150 -9.74 10.49 10.50
CA GLN A 150 -10.72 10.28 11.57
C GLN A 150 -11.78 9.23 11.18
N ILE A 151 -12.47 9.43 10.06
CA ILE A 151 -13.56 8.54 9.60
C ILE A 151 -13.08 7.09 9.42
N LEU A 152 -11.89 6.93 8.83
CA LEU A 152 -11.28 5.63 8.59
C LEU A 152 -10.85 4.96 9.90
N LYS A 153 -10.26 5.70 10.85
CA LYS A 153 -9.93 5.17 12.18
C LYS A 153 -11.17 4.73 12.96
N GLU A 154 -12.25 5.52 12.92
CA GLU A 154 -13.55 5.12 13.49
C GLU A 154 -14.15 3.88 12.81
N SER A 155 -13.68 3.55 11.61
CA SER A 155 -14.03 2.32 10.88
C SER A 155 -13.04 1.18 11.13
N ASN A 156 -12.19 1.28 12.16
CA ASN A 156 -11.15 0.32 12.51
C ASN A 156 -10.07 0.12 11.43
N GLU A 157 -9.77 1.17 10.66
CA GLU A 157 -8.63 1.19 9.75
C GLU A 157 -7.41 1.82 10.40
N THR A 158 -6.24 1.22 10.17
CA THR A 158 -4.96 1.88 10.41
C THR A 158 -4.60 2.68 9.18
N VAL A 159 -4.41 3.99 9.35
CA VAL A 159 -4.26 4.95 8.25
C VAL A 159 -2.93 5.68 8.37
N TYR A 160 -2.20 5.73 7.27
CA TYR A 160 -0.96 6.47 7.13
C TYR A 160 -1.13 7.56 6.07
N GLU A 161 -0.46 8.69 6.25
CA GLU A 161 -0.29 9.68 5.19
C GLU A 161 1.03 9.33 4.52
N ILE A 162 0.94 8.70 3.35
CA ILE A 162 2.06 7.98 2.74
C ILE A 162 2.79 8.80 1.69
N GLY A 163 2.24 9.92 1.25
CA GLY A 163 2.82 10.69 0.18
C GLY A 163 1.93 11.80 -0.34
N VAL A 164 2.35 12.37 -1.47
CA VAL A 164 1.71 13.49 -2.14
C VAL A 164 1.80 13.30 -3.65
N ILE A 165 0.80 13.79 -4.37
CA ILE A 165 0.84 13.86 -5.83
C ILE A 165 1.65 15.09 -6.25
N ARG A 166 2.53 14.91 -7.23
CA ARG A 166 3.40 15.97 -7.77
C ARG A 166 3.27 16.03 -9.29
N GLN A 167 3.65 17.17 -9.85
CA GLN A 167 3.92 17.27 -11.28
C GLN A 167 5.08 16.34 -11.63
N ARG A 168 4.94 15.60 -12.73
CA ARG A 168 5.94 14.65 -13.21
C ARG A 168 6.89 15.33 -14.18
N GLU A 169 8.19 15.17 -13.96
CA GLU A 169 9.19 15.63 -14.91
C GLU A 169 9.36 14.65 -16.08
N ALA A 170 9.88 15.15 -17.21
CA ALA A 170 10.11 14.32 -18.39
C ALA A 170 11.04 13.13 -18.06
N ASN A 171 10.62 11.92 -18.43
CA ASN A 171 11.31 10.65 -18.17
C ASN A 171 11.35 10.18 -16.70
N GLU A 172 10.65 10.84 -15.78
CA GLU A 172 10.53 10.34 -14.41
C GLU A 172 9.54 9.16 -14.33
N HIS A 173 9.72 8.24 -13.38
CA HIS A 173 8.74 7.19 -13.13
C HIS A 173 7.48 7.78 -12.46
N SER A 174 6.29 7.31 -12.81
CA SER A 174 5.01 7.83 -12.29
C SER A 174 4.75 7.51 -10.81
N THR A 175 5.67 6.80 -10.15
CA THR A 175 5.74 6.69 -8.69
C THR A 175 7.19 6.61 -8.25
N ARG A 176 7.53 7.41 -7.24
CA ARG A 176 8.85 7.44 -6.62
C ARG A 176 8.70 7.13 -5.13
N VAL A 177 9.46 6.16 -4.64
CA VAL A 177 9.49 5.83 -3.21
C VAL A 177 10.79 6.40 -2.63
N ILE A 178 10.67 7.30 -1.65
CA ILE A 178 11.78 7.96 -0.96
C ILE A 178 11.96 7.46 0.48
#